data_AF-A0A922XA15-F1
#
_entry.id   AF-A0A922XA15-F1
#
_cell.length_a   1.000
_cell.length_b   1.000
_cell.length_c   1.000
_cell.angle_alpha   90.00
_cell.angle_beta   90.00
_cell.angle_gamma   90.00
#
_symmetry.space_group_name_H-M   'P 1'
#
loop_
_entity.id
_entity.type
_entity.pdbx_description
1 polymer ?
#
loop_
_entity_poly.entity_id
_entity_poly.type
_entity_poly.pdbx_seq_one_letter_code
_entity_poly.pdbx_strand_id
1 'polypeptide(L)'
;MQIALAILLVSTLTTNGLFALWAATSRRHWFVRTAIYLASISSLLLVPAYEPFIALTRQATVISGGVALRRMWDRRAKDASEASESPAARRFSLLTMLQLMALLGVTAAIAAQTSTFGRLEWQSIGAIGLCSGLSFSLVYWAANLRGRRRVAGVLAALAASTVLGGILGAVDWFVLSAISGGWLQSFPGIGFAVLEGDREATAFIAEWLSILPASALVMLVVVWLWQAMGVAKCSNQRSRWRMGALRVGLAAACLMVATPAARALWFLLTPEPIPIVELPTPNGYDDLLAAHGMMNDNLLVNSGTFDGATATKAELVKAAAEVDVAINRVEKGLHKESMRSLDYDSRDDLDIEVIQANRSLARAMDAAGRLAEIQGDDATSLRWRLNGMKLGFASRRGGLIVDELVGYACTGIGCAGVYGIKDRLTTQQCEETRATVETLLASAEPFSDVAYRDRVWTQHGMGWMAHLWQWLDDDPDANAGFERARLLELAKCRLLMAELTLQAFQQRHGRLPETTQELLAESPSALPIDPFSPTSEAVRFKRAGSGYVLYSLGRDGVDNDGEPPTDDMSAALSEPGDLRLDVEFKPQSQLPATANAAGEAESEAAAVEESVVEVEESVVEAPESN
;
A
#
# COMPACT_ATOMS: atom_id res chain seq x y z
N MET A 1 -6.53 5.68 -10.98
CA MET A 1 -5.56 4.57 -11.12
C MET A 1 -5.75 3.63 -12.33
N GLN A 2 -6.79 2.77 -12.41
CA GLN A 2 -6.91 1.66 -13.41
C GLN A 2 -6.64 2.07 -14.87
N ILE A 3 -7.27 3.15 -15.34
CA ILE A 3 -7.07 3.66 -16.71
C ILE A 3 -5.61 4.05 -16.97
N ALA A 4 -4.93 4.66 -15.99
CA ALA A 4 -3.53 5.04 -16.11
C ALA A 4 -2.62 3.81 -16.22
N LEU A 5 -2.88 2.77 -15.42
CA LEU A 5 -2.19 1.49 -15.50
C LEU A 5 -2.40 0.82 -16.86
N ALA A 6 -3.63 0.77 -17.37
CA ALA A 6 -3.93 0.20 -18.68
C ALA A 6 -3.20 0.96 -19.82
N ILE A 7 -3.18 2.30 -19.77
CA ILE A 7 -2.43 3.13 -20.73
C ILE A 7 -0.93 2.83 -20.64
N LEU A 8 -0.38 2.71 -19.43
CA LEU A 8 1.03 2.39 -19.21
C LEU A 8 1.38 1.00 -19.77
N LEU A 9 0.55 0.00 -19.53
CA LEU A 9 0.79 -1.36 -20.02
C LEU A 9 0.69 -1.43 -21.54
N VAL A 10 -0.32 -0.80 -22.15
CA VAL A 10 -0.45 -0.71 -23.61
C VAL A 10 0.76 0.00 -24.21
N SER A 11 1.17 1.12 -23.63
CA SER A 11 2.36 1.89 -24.02
C SER A 11 3.62 1.03 -23.95
N THR A 12 3.85 0.35 -22.83
CA THR A 12 5.06 -0.41 -22.55
C THR A 12 5.17 -1.64 -23.45
N LEU A 13 4.13 -2.47 -23.52
CA LEU A 13 4.10 -3.67 -24.34
C LEU A 13 4.23 -3.33 -25.84
N THR A 14 3.56 -2.27 -26.29
CA THR A 14 3.63 -1.84 -27.69
C THR A 14 5.00 -1.28 -28.03
N THR A 15 5.56 -0.42 -27.18
CA THR A 15 6.89 0.18 -27.39
C THR A 15 7.96 -0.91 -27.46
N ASN A 16 7.97 -1.83 -26.48
CA ASN A 16 8.91 -2.94 -26.46
C ASN A 16 8.76 -3.84 -27.69
N GLY A 17 7.53 -4.21 -28.05
CA GLY A 17 7.30 -5.10 -29.18
C GLY A 17 7.60 -4.47 -30.55
N LEU A 18 7.37 -3.17 -30.73
CA LEU A 18 7.79 -2.44 -31.93
C LEU A 18 9.32 -2.38 -32.04
N PHE A 19 10.01 -2.17 -30.91
CA PHE A 19 11.46 -2.10 -30.88
C PHE A 19 12.10 -3.48 -31.16
N ALA A 20 11.55 -4.53 -30.54
CA ALA A 20 11.91 -5.92 -30.80
C ALA A 20 11.69 -6.30 -32.28
N LEU A 21 10.54 -5.92 -32.85
CA LEU A 21 10.26 -6.16 -34.26
C LEU A 21 11.26 -5.42 -35.17
N TRP A 22 11.62 -4.17 -34.83
CA TRP A 22 12.61 -3.39 -35.57
C TRP A 22 14.01 -4.03 -35.55
N ALA A 23 14.41 -4.60 -34.41
CA ALA A 23 15.64 -5.36 -34.29
C ALA A 23 15.58 -6.66 -35.11
N ALA A 24 14.53 -7.47 -34.91
CA ALA A 24 14.35 -8.78 -35.52
C ALA A 24 14.20 -8.73 -37.06
N THR A 25 13.56 -7.69 -37.59
CA THR A 25 13.34 -7.53 -39.04
C THR A 25 14.57 -7.05 -39.81
N SER A 26 15.64 -6.64 -39.13
CA SER A 26 16.91 -6.28 -39.77
C SER A 26 17.60 -7.48 -40.40
N ARG A 27 18.23 -7.27 -41.58
CA ARG A 27 19.05 -8.28 -42.26
C ARG A 27 20.55 -7.97 -42.21
N ARG A 28 20.92 -6.70 -42.30
CA ARG A 28 22.33 -6.25 -42.40
C ARG A 28 22.93 -5.83 -41.07
N HIS A 29 22.14 -5.20 -40.19
CA HIS A 29 22.62 -4.62 -38.93
C HIS A 29 21.88 -5.22 -37.73
N TRP A 30 21.56 -6.52 -37.78
CA TRP A 30 20.78 -7.16 -36.74
C TRP A 30 21.51 -7.06 -35.38
N PHE A 31 22.83 -7.26 -35.36
CA PHE A 31 23.65 -7.14 -34.14
C PHE A 31 23.51 -5.78 -33.45
N VAL A 32 23.79 -4.68 -34.17
CA VAL A 32 23.77 -3.32 -33.61
C VAL A 32 22.37 -2.98 -33.11
N ARG A 33 21.32 -3.38 -33.84
CA ARG A 33 19.94 -3.11 -33.41
C ARG A 33 19.54 -3.90 -32.18
N THR A 34 19.93 -5.17 -32.10
CA THR A 34 19.73 -5.98 -30.89
C THR A 34 20.49 -5.38 -29.71
N ALA A 35 21.73 -4.92 -29.90
CA ALA A 35 22.49 -4.26 -28.83
C ALA A 35 21.81 -2.97 -28.34
N ILE A 36 21.32 -2.12 -29.25
CA ILE A 36 20.57 -0.90 -28.90
C ILE A 36 19.29 -1.26 -28.15
N TYR A 37 18.56 -2.28 -28.61
CA TYR A 37 17.35 -2.77 -27.95
C TYR A 37 17.65 -3.22 -26.51
N LEU A 38 18.64 -4.11 -26.34
CA LEU A 38 19.04 -4.62 -25.03
C LEU A 38 19.49 -3.49 -24.09
N ALA A 39 20.33 -2.57 -24.57
CA ALA A 39 20.77 -1.42 -23.78
C ALA A 39 19.60 -0.54 -23.32
N SER A 40 18.55 -0.43 -24.13
CA SER A 40 17.37 0.37 -23.78
C SER A 40 16.50 -0.31 -22.73
N ILE A 41 16.25 -1.62 -22.83
CA ILE A 41 15.47 -2.32 -21.78
C ILE A 41 16.27 -2.51 -20.49
N SER A 42 17.61 -2.55 -20.57
CA SER A 42 18.49 -2.62 -19.40
C SER A 42 18.41 -1.40 -18.49
N SER A 43 17.80 -0.28 -18.90
CA SER A 43 17.54 0.84 -17.99
C SER A 43 16.61 0.46 -16.83
N LEU A 44 15.76 -0.56 -16.99
CA LEU A 44 14.92 -1.09 -15.91
C LEU A 44 15.74 -1.70 -14.77
N LEU A 45 16.97 -2.15 -15.06
CA LEU A 45 17.88 -2.69 -14.05
C LEU A 45 18.49 -1.60 -13.14
N LEU A 46 18.28 -0.32 -13.45
CA LEU A 46 18.67 0.79 -12.58
C LEU A 46 17.67 1.01 -11.42
N VAL A 47 16.45 0.52 -11.56
CA VAL A 47 15.34 0.67 -10.60
C VAL A 47 14.89 -0.70 -10.08
N PRO A 48 15.84 -1.62 -9.80
CA PRO A 48 15.66 -3.06 -9.63
C PRO A 48 14.41 -3.74 -10.25
N ALA A 49 13.94 -3.32 -11.43
CA ALA A 49 12.69 -3.79 -12.00
C ALA A 49 12.91 -5.06 -12.85
N TYR A 50 13.27 -6.14 -12.17
CA TYR A 50 13.65 -7.41 -12.81
C TYR A 50 12.47 -8.09 -13.51
N GLU A 51 11.27 -8.03 -12.95
CA GLU A 51 10.04 -8.62 -13.48
C GLU A 51 9.68 -8.08 -14.87
N PRO A 52 9.51 -6.75 -15.05
CA PRO A 52 9.24 -6.21 -16.38
C PRO A 52 10.43 -6.43 -17.32
N PHE A 53 11.68 -6.38 -16.83
CA PHE A 53 12.83 -6.70 -17.68
C PHE A 53 12.74 -8.13 -18.27
N ILE A 54 12.43 -9.13 -17.45
CA ILE A 54 12.29 -10.53 -17.88
C ILE A 54 11.10 -10.68 -18.83
N ALA A 55 9.94 -10.13 -18.46
CA ALA A 55 8.72 -10.22 -19.26
C ALA A 55 8.93 -9.61 -20.67
N LEU A 56 9.55 -8.42 -20.74
CA LEU A 56 9.80 -7.72 -22.00
C LEU A 56 10.88 -8.40 -22.84
N THR A 57 11.92 -8.97 -22.22
CA THR A 57 12.94 -9.77 -22.90
C THR A 57 12.33 -11.05 -23.49
N ARG A 58 11.43 -11.70 -22.74
CA ARG A 58 10.69 -12.87 -23.22
C ARG A 58 9.77 -12.52 -24.37
N GLN A 59 9.02 -11.41 -24.29
CA GLN A 59 8.21 -10.88 -25.39
C GLN A 59 9.06 -10.70 -26.67
N ALA A 60 10.22 -10.06 -26.56
CA ALA A 60 11.10 -9.83 -27.69
C ALA A 60 11.68 -11.13 -28.29
N THR A 61 11.97 -12.12 -27.44
CA THR A 61 12.42 -13.44 -27.86
C THR A 61 11.35 -14.15 -28.69
N VAL A 62 10.09 -14.13 -28.24
CA VAL A 62 8.96 -14.73 -28.96
C VAL A 62 8.71 -14.01 -30.29
N ILE A 63 8.74 -12.68 -30.31
CA ILE A 63 8.62 -11.89 -31.55
C ILE A 63 9.73 -12.24 -32.54
N SER A 64 10.98 -12.30 -32.06
CA SER A 64 12.13 -12.66 -32.88
C SER A 64 11.99 -14.06 -33.48
N GLY A 65 11.52 -15.02 -32.67
CA GLY A 65 11.16 -16.37 -33.12
C GLY A 65 10.07 -16.36 -34.19
N GLY A 66 8.99 -15.60 -33.99
CA GLY A 66 7.90 -15.43 -34.95
C GLY A 66 8.38 -14.84 -36.28
N VAL A 67 9.27 -13.84 -36.26
CA VAL A 67 9.90 -13.27 -37.46
C VAL A 67 10.79 -14.30 -38.17
N ALA A 68 11.57 -15.07 -37.42
CA ALA A 68 12.44 -16.10 -37.96
C ALA A 68 11.64 -17.23 -38.65
N LEU A 69 10.58 -17.72 -38.00
CA LEU A 69 9.66 -18.72 -38.54
C LEU A 69 9.00 -18.24 -39.82
N ARG A 70 8.53 -16.99 -39.88
CA ARG A 70 7.97 -16.41 -41.10
C ARG A 70 8.98 -16.39 -42.24
N ARG A 71 10.20 -15.97 -41.97
CA ARG A 71 11.28 -15.94 -42.97
C ARG A 71 11.60 -17.34 -43.48
N MET A 72 11.59 -18.35 -42.61
CA MET A 72 11.77 -19.75 -43.00
C MET A 72 10.63 -20.24 -43.89
N TRP A 73 9.38 -19.89 -43.57
CA TRP A 73 8.22 -20.21 -44.39
C TRP A 73 8.29 -19.56 -45.77
N ASP A 74 8.63 -18.27 -45.82
CA ASP A 74 8.76 -17.52 -47.07
C ASP A 74 9.90 -18.07 -47.96
N ARG A 75 10.97 -18.58 -47.36
CA ARG A 75 12.04 -19.29 -48.10
C ARG A 75 11.54 -20.61 -48.65
N ARG A 76 10.94 -21.46 -47.82
CA ARG A 76 10.37 -22.74 -48.27
C ARG A 76 9.35 -22.58 -49.39
N ALA A 77 8.52 -21.54 -49.33
CA ALA A 77 7.54 -21.25 -50.39
C ALA A 77 8.22 -20.83 -51.72
N LYS A 78 9.37 -20.17 -51.67
CA LYS A 78 10.17 -19.83 -52.85
C LYS A 78 10.99 -21.01 -53.36
N ASP A 79 11.63 -21.75 -52.47
CA ASP A 79 12.42 -22.93 -52.81
C ASP A 79 11.50 -24.03 -53.41
N ALA A 80 10.25 -24.14 -52.97
CA ALA A 80 9.25 -25.01 -53.59
C ALA A 80 8.88 -24.59 -55.03
N SER A 81 9.08 -23.32 -55.39
CA SER A 81 8.89 -22.83 -56.76
C SER A 81 10.17 -22.85 -57.61
N GLU A 82 11.34 -22.87 -56.97
CA GLU A 82 12.67 -22.85 -57.61
C GLU A 82 13.38 -24.17 -57.29
N ALA A 83 13.18 -25.18 -58.14
CA ALA A 83 13.88 -26.46 -58.01
C ALA A 83 15.39 -26.25 -58.18
N SER A 84 16.16 -26.56 -57.14
CA SER A 84 17.64 -26.58 -57.09
C SER A 84 18.29 -25.34 -56.49
N GLU A 85 18.70 -25.45 -55.22
CA GLU A 85 20.10 -25.30 -54.81
C GLU A 85 20.28 -25.75 -53.34
N SER A 86 21.49 -26.18 -52.98
CA SER A 86 21.80 -26.85 -51.71
C SER A 86 21.67 -25.91 -50.50
N PRO A 87 21.17 -26.36 -49.34
CA PRO A 87 21.00 -25.51 -48.16
C PRO A 87 22.35 -25.04 -47.63
N ALA A 88 22.60 -23.73 -47.67
CA ALA A 88 23.78 -23.11 -47.06
C ALA A 88 23.82 -23.45 -45.55
N ALA A 89 24.90 -24.13 -45.14
CA ALA A 89 25.13 -24.51 -43.74
C ALA A 89 25.11 -23.26 -42.84
N ARG A 90 24.28 -23.27 -41.79
CA ARG A 90 24.24 -22.19 -40.78
C ARG A 90 25.54 -22.21 -39.98
N ARG A 91 26.51 -21.37 -40.35
CA ARG A 91 27.71 -21.15 -39.53
C ARG A 91 27.39 -20.09 -38.48
N PHE A 92 27.53 -20.45 -37.20
CA PHE A 92 27.51 -19.48 -36.11
C PHE A 92 28.75 -18.59 -36.22
N SER A 93 28.56 -17.28 -36.23
CA SER A 93 29.68 -16.33 -36.23
C SER A 93 30.21 -16.12 -34.81
N LEU A 94 31.48 -15.74 -34.66
CA LEU A 94 32.06 -15.34 -33.35
C LEU A 94 31.20 -14.25 -32.67
N LEU A 95 30.65 -13.33 -33.47
CA LEU A 95 29.76 -12.28 -33.00
C LEU A 95 28.48 -12.84 -32.35
N THR A 96 27.95 -13.94 -32.88
CA THR A 96 26.80 -14.65 -32.32
C THR A 96 27.13 -15.30 -30.98
N MET A 97 28.35 -15.85 -30.83
CA MET A 97 28.82 -16.40 -29.56
C MET A 97 29.00 -15.31 -28.50
N LEU A 98 29.57 -14.16 -28.86
CA LEU A 98 29.74 -13.04 -27.91
C LEU A 98 28.40 -12.50 -27.38
N GLN A 99 27.37 -12.43 -28.23
CA GLN A 99 26.04 -12.04 -27.75
C GLN A 99 25.43 -13.09 -26.83
N LEU A 100 25.61 -14.38 -27.15
CA LEU A 100 25.13 -15.45 -26.30
C LEU A 100 25.77 -15.35 -24.90
N MET A 101 27.08 -15.06 -24.83
CA MET A 101 27.76 -14.85 -23.56
C MET A 101 27.21 -13.65 -22.78
N ALA A 102 26.97 -12.50 -23.45
CA ALA A 102 26.38 -11.33 -22.79
C ALA A 102 24.97 -11.63 -22.25
N LEU A 103 24.15 -12.34 -23.03
CA LEU A 103 22.82 -12.77 -22.60
C LEU A 103 22.90 -13.74 -21.42
N LEU A 104 23.81 -14.72 -21.46
CA LEU A 104 24.02 -15.65 -20.34
C LEU A 104 24.48 -14.91 -19.07
N GLY A 105 25.36 -13.92 -19.21
CA GLY A 105 25.81 -13.10 -18.08
C GLY A 105 24.67 -12.29 -17.45
N VAL A 106 23.84 -11.63 -18.26
CA VAL A 106 22.65 -10.89 -17.78
C VAL A 106 21.64 -11.84 -17.15
N THR A 107 21.35 -12.99 -17.78
CA THR A 107 20.45 -14.00 -17.24
C THR A 107 20.95 -14.55 -15.91
N ALA A 108 22.27 -14.82 -15.77
CA ALA A 108 22.84 -15.29 -14.52
C ALA A 108 22.76 -14.22 -13.41
N ALA A 109 23.03 -12.96 -13.73
CA ALA A 109 22.90 -11.84 -12.78
C ALA A 109 21.46 -11.67 -12.30
N ILE A 110 20.49 -11.79 -13.20
CA ILE A 110 19.07 -11.75 -12.85
C ILE A 110 18.68 -12.96 -12.01
N ALA A 111 19.06 -14.18 -12.44
CA ALA A 111 18.75 -15.40 -11.71
C ALA A 111 19.26 -15.38 -10.26
N ALA A 112 20.41 -14.74 -10.02
CA ALA A 112 20.96 -14.56 -8.67
C ALA A 112 20.14 -13.60 -7.81
N GLN A 113 19.47 -12.61 -8.40
CA GLN A 113 18.62 -11.64 -7.69
C GLN A 113 17.17 -12.10 -7.56
N THR A 114 16.70 -12.97 -8.46
CA THR A 114 15.31 -13.46 -8.50
C THR A 114 15.11 -14.79 -7.77
N SER A 115 16.06 -15.22 -6.93
CA SER A 115 15.92 -16.46 -6.15
C SER A 115 14.76 -16.41 -5.15
N THR A 116 14.27 -15.20 -4.85
CA THR A 116 13.13 -14.94 -3.97
C THR A 116 11.77 -15.03 -4.66
N PHE A 117 11.71 -15.12 -5.99
CA PHE A 117 10.44 -15.16 -6.71
C PHE A 117 9.73 -16.50 -6.51
N GLY A 118 8.48 -16.43 -6.03
CA GLY A 118 7.60 -17.57 -5.93
C GLY A 118 7.16 -18.11 -7.30
N ARG A 119 6.44 -19.24 -7.25
CA ARG A 119 5.94 -19.92 -8.44
C ARG A 119 4.96 -19.06 -9.24
N LEU A 120 4.14 -18.25 -8.57
CA LEU A 120 3.08 -17.45 -9.20
C LEU A 120 3.67 -16.27 -9.98
N GLU A 121 4.72 -15.66 -9.45
CA GLU A 121 5.43 -14.54 -10.06
C GLU A 121 6.11 -15.01 -11.35
N TRP A 122 6.81 -16.15 -11.32
CA TRP A 122 7.37 -16.77 -12.52
C TRP A 122 6.32 -17.12 -13.56
N GLN A 123 5.14 -17.59 -13.12
CA GLN A 123 4.02 -17.87 -14.02
C GLN A 123 3.49 -16.59 -14.68
N SER A 124 3.24 -15.53 -13.91
CA SER A 124 2.77 -14.23 -14.42
C SER A 124 3.78 -13.61 -15.38
N ILE A 125 5.03 -13.40 -14.95
CA ILE A 125 6.12 -12.84 -15.78
C ILE A 125 6.26 -13.63 -17.09
N GLY A 126 6.21 -14.95 -16.96
CA GLY A 126 6.29 -15.86 -18.08
C GLY A 126 5.12 -15.76 -19.04
N ALA A 127 3.90 -15.71 -18.51
CA ALA A 127 2.68 -15.59 -19.28
C ALA A 127 2.63 -14.24 -20.01
N ILE A 128 2.91 -13.12 -19.33
CA ILE A 128 2.94 -11.78 -19.93
C ILE A 128 3.85 -11.77 -21.15
N GLY A 129 5.10 -12.20 -21.00
CA GLY A 129 6.06 -12.23 -22.10
C GLY A 129 5.64 -13.16 -23.25
N LEU A 130 5.09 -14.34 -22.94
CA LEU A 130 4.66 -15.30 -23.95
C LEU A 130 3.44 -14.82 -24.74
N CYS A 131 2.36 -14.47 -24.05
CA CYS A 131 1.08 -14.06 -24.65
C CYS A 131 1.24 -12.78 -25.48
N SER A 132 1.94 -11.77 -24.93
CA SER A 132 2.20 -10.52 -25.66
C SER A 132 3.08 -10.75 -26.90
N GLY A 133 4.12 -11.60 -26.79
CA GLY A 133 4.98 -11.92 -27.91
C GLY A 133 4.28 -12.71 -29.03
N LEU A 134 3.39 -13.64 -28.66
CA LEU A 134 2.57 -14.42 -29.60
C LEU A 134 1.57 -13.51 -30.33
N SER A 135 0.83 -12.69 -29.59
CA SER A 135 -0.10 -11.69 -30.15
C SER A 135 0.60 -10.82 -31.21
N PHE A 136 1.77 -10.28 -30.88
CA PHE A 136 2.52 -9.38 -31.75
C PHE A 136 3.10 -10.11 -32.98
N SER A 137 3.50 -11.37 -32.82
CA SER A 137 3.92 -12.23 -33.94
C SER A 137 2.78 -12.50 -34.91
N LEU A 138 1.57 -12.79 -34.40
CA LEU A 138 0.36 -13.00 -35.21
C LEU A 138 -0.03 -11.73 -35.97
N VAL A 139 -0.01 -10.57 -35.31
CA VAL A 139 -0.26 -9.27 -35.95
C VAL A 139 0.74 -9.01 -37.07
N TYR A 140 2.04 -9.21 -36.81
CA TYR A 140 3.07 -9.06 -37.82
C TYR A 140 2.85 -10.00 -39.02
N TRP A 141 2.47 -11.25 -38.78
CA TRP A 141 2.17 -12.21 -39.86
C TRP A 141 0.96 -11.77 -40.68
N ALA A 142 -0.14 -11.41 -40.00
CA ALA A 142 -1.37 -10.93 -40.62
C ALA A 142 -1.14 -9.69 -41.47
N ALA A 143 -0.34 -8.74 -40.99
CA ALA A 143 0.02 -7.52 -41.71
C ALA A 143 0.74 -7.80 -43.04
N ASN A 144 1.49 -8.89 -43.15
CA ASN A 144 2.23 -9.28 -44.35
C ASN A 144 1.41 -10.10 -45.36
N LEU A 145 0.18 -10.51 -45.03
CA LEU A 145 -0.74 -11.16 -45.97
C LEU A 145 -1.19 -10.19 -47.07
N ARG A 146 -1.77 -10.71 -48.15
CA ARG A 146 -2.26 -9.93 -49.31
C ARG A 146 -3.75 -10.15 -49.57
N GLY A 147 -4.42 -9.14 -50.11
CA GLY A 147 -5.82 -9.20 -50.53
C GLY A 147 -6.79 -9.54 -49.38
N ARG A 148 -7.87 -10.26 -49.67
CA ARG A 148 -8.88 -10.67 -48.68
C ARG A 148 -8.31 -11.47 -47.49
N ARG A 149 -7.23 -12.23 -47.72
CA ARG A 149 -6.54 -12.98 -46.65
C ARG A 149 -5.93 -12.06 -45.59
N ARG A 150 -5.58 -10.82 -45.93
CA ARG A 150 -5.09 -9.83 -44.96
C ARG A 150 -6.17 -9.44 -43.96
N VAL A 151 -7.37 -9.11 -44.43
CA VAL A 151 -8.47 -8.70 -43.55
C VAL A 151 -8.86 -9.86 -42.61
N ALA A 152 -9.03 -11.06 -43.17
CA ALA A 152 -9.32 -12.25 -42.36
C ALA A 152 -8.21 -12.55 -41.34
N GLY A 153 -6.94 -12.46 -41.75
CA GLY A 153 -5.81 -12.69 -40.85
C GLY A 153 -5.71 -11.66 -39.73
N VAL A 154 -6.06 -10.40 -39.99
CA VAL A 154 -6.07 -9.33 -38.98
C VAL A 154 -7.17 -9.57 -37.95
N LEU A 155 -8.38 -9.87 -38.39
CA LEU A 155 -9.50 -10.17 -37.49
C LEU A 155 -9.18 -11.41 -36.62
N ALA A 156 -8.59 -12.44 -37.22
CA ALA A 156 -8.15 -13.63 -36.49
C ALA A 156 -7.02 -13.31 -35.48
N ALA A 157 -6.06 -12.47 -35.85
CA ALA A 157 -4.98 -12.06 -34.94
C ALA A 157 -5.49 -11.23 -33.76
N LEU A 158 -6.46 -10.34 -33.98
CA LEU A 158 -7.09 -9.56 -32.91
C LEU A 158 -7.92 -10.45 -31.99
N ALA A 159 -8.75 -11.35 -32.55
CA ALA A 159 -9.49 -12.32 -31.76
C ALA A 159 -8.58 -13.24 -30.92
N ALA A 160 -7.48 -13.72 -31.52
CA ALA A 160 -6.47 -14.48 -30.79
C ALA A 160 -5.80 -13.65 -29.68
N SER A 161 -5.58 -12.35 -29.90
CA SER A 161 -5.04 -11.44 -28.89
C SER A 161 -6.02 -11.25 -27.72
N THR A 162 -7.32 -11.20 -27.98
CA THR A 162 -8.34 -11.19 -26.92
C THR A 162 -8.32 -12.47 -26.11
N VAL A 163 -8.24 -13.65 -26.76
CA VAL A 163 -8.13 -14.94 -26.04
C VAL A 163 -6.87 -15.00 -25.18
N LEU A 164 -5.73 -14.57 -25.72
CA LEU A 164 -4.47 -14.48 -24.97
C LEU A 164 -4.57 -13.49 -23.80
N GLY A 165 -5.34 -12.40 -23.95
CA GLY A 165 -5.64 -11.46 -22.88
C GLY A 165 -6.47 -12.12 -21.76
N GLY A 166 -7.49 -12.91 -22.10
CA GLY A 166 -8.25 -13.67 -21.12
C GLY A 166 -7.39 -14.69 -20.35
N ILE A 167 -6.45 -15.35 -21.02
CA ILE A 167 -5.47 -16.24 -20.37
C ILE A 167 -4.60 -15.44 -19.39
N LEU A 168 -4.10 -14.26 -19.80
CA LEU A 168 -3.33 -13.38 -18.91
C LEU A 168 -4.14 -12.97 -17.69
N GLY A 169 -5.37 -12.48 -17.87
CA GLY A 169 -6.22 -12.09 -16.74
C GLY A 169 -6.47 -13.21 -15.73
N ALA A 170 -6.42 -14.48 -16.15
CA ALA A 170 -6.59 -15.63 -15.26
C ALA A 170 -5.32 -16.04 -14.49
N VAL A 171 -4.13 -15.64 -14.95
CA VAL A 171 -2.83 -16.08 -14.37
C VAL A 171 -1.94 -14.93 -13.91
N ASP A 172 -2.30 -13.69 -14.26
CA ASP A 172 -1.48 -12.53 -13.98
C ASP A 172 -1.70 -12.00 -12.57
N TRP A 173 -0.70 -12.25 -11.71
CA TRP A 173 -0.65 -11.70 -10.36
C TRP A 173 -0.22 -10.22 -10.33
N PHE A 174 0.53 -9.76 -11.34
CA PHE A 174 1.12 -8.41 -11.34
C PHE A 174 0.07 -7.30 -11.35
N VAL A 175 -0.87 -7.31 -12.31
CA VAL A 175 -1.90 -6.26 -12.41
C VAL A 175 -2.84 -6.30 -11.22
N LEU A 176 -3.16 -7.51 -10.71
CA LEU A 176 -3.94 -7.65 -9.49
C LEU A 176 -3.25 -6.92 -8.33
N SER A 177 -1.98 -7.24 -8.08
CA SER A 177 -1.22 -6.67 -6.97
C SER A 177 -1.06 -5.17 -7.09
N ALA A 178 -0.87 -4.67 -8.32
CA ALA A 178 -0.80 -3.25 -8.59
C ALA A 178 -2.13 -2.52 -8.33
N ILE A 179 -3.28 -3.17 -8.53
CA ILE A 179 -4.59 -2.53 -8.28
C ILE A 179 -5.01 -2.68 -6.81
N SER A 180 -4.61 -3.76 -6.13
CA SER A 180 -4.91 -3.98 -4.72
C SER A 180 -3.95 -3.29 -3.75
N GLY A 181 -3.09 -2.39 -4.24
CA GLY A 181 -2.16 -1.62 -3.39
C GLY A 181 -1.00 -2.45 -2.81
N GLY A 182 -0.66 -3.58 -3.43
CA GLY A 182 0.52 -4.38 -3.06
C GLY A 182 0.41 -5.23 -1.79
N TRP A 183 -0.68 -5.11 -1.02
CA TRP A 183 -0.87 -5.83 0.25
C TRP A 183 -1.33 -7.28 0.09
N LEU A 184 -1.83 -7.67 -1.08
CA LEU A 184 -2.35 -9.03 -1.32
C LEU A 184 -1.25 -10.00 -1.76
N GLN A 185 -0.38 -10.39 -0.82
CA GLN A 185 0.68 -11.36 -1.11
C GLN A 185 0.19 -12.81 -1.26
N SER A 186 -1.06 -13.12 -0.86
CA SER A 186 -1.49 -14.52 -0.72
C SER A 186 -2.93 -14.79 -1.18
N PHE A 187 -3.37 -14.25 -2.31
CA PHE A 187 -4.66 -14.70 -2.88
C PHE A 187 -4.50 -16.03 -3.63
N PRO A 188 -5.14 -17.13 -3.20
CA PRO A 188 -5.07 -18.42 -3.89
C PRO A 188 -5.81 -18.33 -5.23
N GLY A 189 -5.07 -18.01 -6.30
CA GLY A 189 -5.45 -18.15 -7.70
C GLY A 189 -6.71 -17.37 -8.14
N ILE A 190 -6.52 -16.26 -8.87
CA ILE A 190 -7.58 -15.43 -9.49
C ILE A 190 -8.63 -16.26 -10.24
N GLY A 191 -8.22 -17.33 -10.91
CA GLY A 191 -9.14 -18.23 -11.61
C GLY A 191 -10.20 -18.85 -10.70
N PHE A 192 -9.91 -19.05 -9.42
CA PHE A 192 -10.86 -19.55 -8.44
C PHE A 192 -11.82 -18.45 -7.98
N ALA A 193 -11.32 -17.27 -7.63
CA ALA A 193 -12.15 -16.11 -7.24
C ALA A 193 -13.17 -15.72 -8.33
N VAL A 194 -12.79 -15.80 -9.61
CA VAL A 194 -13.70 -15.57 -10.74
C VAL A 194 -14.81 -16.63 -10.81
N LEU A 195 -14.49 -17.90 -10.53
CA LEU A 195 -15.49 -18.98 -10.48
C LEU A 195 -16.46 -18.79 -9.31
N GLU A 196 -16.01 -18.18 -8.23
CA GLU A 196 -16.83 -17.83 -7.06
C GLU A 196 -17.66 -16.55 -7.26
N GLY A 197 -17.50 -15.86 -8.39
CA GLY A 197 -18.30 -14.68 -8.75
C GLY A 197 -17.79 -13.38 -8.13
N ASP A 198 -16.52 -13.33 -7.72
CA ASP A 198 -15.88 -12.11 -7.24
C ASP A 198 -15.87 -11.03 -8.34
N ARG A 199 -16.50 -9.89 -8.03
CA ARG A 199 -16.62 -8.77 -8.96
C ARG A 199 -15.26 -8.14 -9.27
N GLU A 200 -14.36 -8.07 -8.29
CA GLU A 200 -13.03 -7.49 -8.51
C GLU A 200 -12.23 -8.39 -9.45
N ALA A 201 -12.25 -9.70 -9.19
CA ALA A 201 -11.65 -10.71 -10.05
C ALA A 201 -12.11 -10.61 -11.52
N THR A 202 -13.41 -10.37 -11.74
CA THR A 202 -13.96 -10.20 -13.10
C THR A 202 -13.51 -8.89 -13.78
N ALA A 203 -13.37 -7.80 -13.02
CA ALA A 203 -12.86 -6.54 -13.54
C ALA A 203 -11.40 -6.67 -14.02
N PHE A 204 -10.57 -7.44 -13.28
CA PHE A 204 -9.17 -7.69 -13.67
C PHE A 204 -9.04 -8.45 -14.99
N ILE A 205 -9.85 -9.49 -15.20
CA ILE A 205 -9.88 -10.19 -16.49
C ILE A 205 -10.29 -9.23 -17.61
N ALA A 206 -11.30 -8.38 -17.36
CA ALA A 206 -11.77 -7.41 -18.34
C ALA A 206 -10.67 -6.42 -18.77
N GLU A 207 -9.78 -6.01 -17.85
CA GLU A 207 -8.64 -5.16 -18.17
C GLU A 207 -7.70 -5.82 -19.19
N TRP A 208 -7.27 -7.06 -18.94
CA TRP A 208 -6.39 -7.77 -19.88
C TRP A 208 -7.06 -8.10 -21.23
N LEU A 209 -8.38 -8.33 -21.24
CA LEU A 209 -9.18 -8.46 -22.46
C LEU A 209 -9.18 -7.18 -23.31
N SER A 210 -8.86 -6.02 -22.73
CA SER A 210 -8.73 -4.76 -23.46
C SER A 210 -7.28 -4.40 -23.79
N ILE A 211 -6.35 -4.56 -22.83
CA ILE A 211 -4.94 -4.14 -22.93
C ILE A 211 -4.23 -4.86 -24.09
N LEU A 212 -4.33 -6.19 -24.16
CA LEU A 212 -3.57 -6.94 -25.15
C LEU A 212 -4.05 -6.70 -26.60
N PRO A 213 -5.36 -6.76 -26.93
CA PRO A 213 -5.83 -6.43 -28.28
C PRO A 213 -5.64 -4.94 -28.62
N ALA A 214 -5.73 -4.01 -27.67
CA ALA A 214 -5.39 -2.60 -27.91
C ALA A 214 -3.92 -2.45 -28.32
N SER A 215 -3.00 -3.09 -27.59
CA SER A 215 -1.57 -3.11 -27.92
C SER A 215 -1.30 -3.70 -29.31
N ALA A 216 -1.96 -4.83 -29.62
CA ALA A 216 -1.90 -5.49 -30.92
C ALA A 216 -2.40 -4.58 -32.06
N LEU A 217 -3.47 -3.83 -31.84
CA LEU A 217 -4.03 -2.89 -32.80
C LEU A 217 -3.08 -1.70 -33.06
N VAL A 218 -2.50 -1.10 -32.01
CA VAL A 218 -1.53 -0.02 -32.16
C VAL A 218 -0.31 -0.51 -32.95
N MET A 219 0.21 -1.70 -32.60
CA MET A 219 1.30 -2.33 -33.35
C MET A 219 0.95 -2.53 -34.82
N LEU A 220 -0.25 -3.03 -35.13
CA LEU A 220 -0.71 -3.23 -36.51
C LEU A 220 -0.70 -1.93 -37.32
N VAL A 221 -1.25 -0.85 -36.75
CA VAL A 221 -1.29 0.46 -37.39
C VAL A 221 0.12 0.96 -37.70
N VAL A 222 1.04 0.86 -36.73
CA VAL A 222 2.45 1.26 -36.91
C VAL A 222 3.15 0.42 -37.97
N VAL A 223 2.93 -0.90 -37.99
CA VAL A 223 3.51 -1.80 -39.00
C VAL A 223 2.98 -1.47 -40.40
N TRP A 224 1.68 -1.16 -40.54
CA TRP A 224 1.11 -0.74 -41.82
C TRP A 224 1.66 0.59 -42.31
N LEU A 225 1.77 1.58 -41.43
CA LEU A 225 2.40 2.86 -41.77
C LEU A 225 3.86 2.63 -42.20
N TRP A 226 4.59 1.76 -41.51
CA TRP A 226 5.96 1.39 -41.88
C TRP A 226 6.01 0.70 -43.25
N GLN A 227 5.15 -0.27 -43.53
CA GLN A 227 5.11 -0.94 -44.84
C GLN A 227 4.72 0.01 -45.98
N ALA A 228 3.75 0.90 -45.76
CA ALA A 228 3.33 1.90 -46.74
C ALA A 228 4.51 2.80 -47.14
N MET A 229 5.38 3.16 -46.20
CA MET A 229 6.59 3.92 -46.48
C MET A 229 7.65 3.14 -47.25
N GLY A 230 7.77 1.82 -47.05
CA GLY A 230 8.78 0.98 -47.72
C GLY A 230 8.46 0.65 -49.18
N VAL A 231 7.18 0.60 -49.55
CA VAL A 231 6.71 0.24 -50.90
C VAL A 231 6.78 1.42 -51.88
N ALA A 232 6.78 2.66 -51.41
CA ALA A 232 6.78 3.85 -52.24
C ALA A 232 8.16 4.13 -52.87
N LYS A 233 8.44 3.54 -54.06
CA LYS A 233 9.51 4.04 -54.95
C LYS A 233 9.14 5.45 -55.41
N CYS A 234 9.74 6.46 -54.79
CA CYS A 234 9.42 7.86 -55.06
C CYS A 234 10.15 8.39 -56.29
N SER A 235 9.51 8.39 -57.46
CA SER A 235 10.03 9.06 -58.67
C SER A 235 9.59 10.53 -58.79
N ASN A 236 8.57 10.98 -58.05
CA ASN A 236 7.97 12.31 -58.23
C ASN A 236 8.11 13.21 -56.99
N GLN A 237 8.36 14.51 -57.16
CA GLN A 237 8.62 15.46 -56.07
C GLN A 237 7.45 15.58 -55.07
N ARG A 238 6.19 15.49 -55.55
CA ARG A 238 5.00 15.44 -54.68
C ARG A 238 4.96 14.22 -53.76
N SER A 239 5.58 13.09 -54.15
CA SER A 239 5.65 11.91 -53.30
C SER A 239 6.68 12.07 -52.18
N ARG A 240 7.73 12.90 -52.38
CA ARG A 240 8.73 13.18 -51.33
C ARG A 240 8.13 13.93 -50.14
N TRP A 241 7.30 14.95 -50.39
CA TRP A 241 6.61 15.71 -49.34
C TRP A 241 5.64 14.84 -48.53
N ARG A 242 4.81 14.04 -49.22
CA ARG A 242 3.90 13.09 -48.57
C ARG A 242 4.65 12.08 -47.70
N MET A 243 5.77 11.57 -48.20
CA MET A 243 6.65 10.66 -47.45
C MET A 243 7.31 11.33 -46.25
N GLY A 244 7.69 12.60 -46.36
CA GLY A 244 8.18 13.40 -45.24
C GLY A 244 7.12 13.52 -44.13
N ALA A 245 5.90 13.93 -44.51
CA ALA A 245 4.78 14.05 -43.57
C ALA A 245 4.43 12.72 -42.89
N LEU A 246 4.40 11.61 -43.64
CA LEU A 246 4.15 10.27 -43.09
C LEU A 246 5.22 9.83 -42.09
N ARG A 247 6.51 10.15 -42.35
CA ARG A 247 7.60 9.83 -41.42
C ARG A 247 7.50 10.63 -40.13
N VAL A 248 7.20 11.93 -40.24
CA VAL A 248 6.99 12.80 -39.06
C VAL A 248 5.78 12.31 -38.27
N GLY A 249 4.67 12.00 -38.93
CA GLY A 249 3.47 11.46 -38.29
C GLY A 249 3.73 10.12 -37.58
N LEU A 250 4.49 9.21 -38.20
CA LEU A 250 4.87 7.95 -37.55
C LEU A 250 5.77 8.20 -36.34
N ALA A 251 6.77 9.07 -36.46
CA ALA A 251 7.65 9.41 -35.34
C ALA A 251 6.87 10.01 -34.17
N ALA A 252 5.93 10.92 -34.45
CA ALA A 252 5.04 11.49 -33.43
C ALA A 252 4.15 10.42 -32.79
N ALA A 253 3.59 9.49 -33.57
CA ALA A 253 2.79 8.39 -33.03
C ALA A 253 3.63 7.45 -32.15
N CYS A 254 4.84 7.09 -32.57
CA CYS A 254 5.75 6.28 -31.76
C CYS A 254 6.16 7.01 -30.47
N LEU A 255 6.44 8.32 -30.54
CA LEU A 255 6.76 9.12 -29.37
C LEU A 255 5.59 9.15 -28.39
N MET A 256 4.37 9.43 -28.88
CA MET A 256 3.16 9.43 -28.06
C MET A 256 2.92 8.08 -27.38
N VAL A 257 3.13 6.97 -28.09
CA VAL A 257 3.01 5.62 -27.52
C VAL A 257 4.12 5.33 -26.50
N ALA A 258 5.32 5.89 -26.65
CA ALA A 258 6.44 5.67 -25.73
C ALA A 258 6.41 6.61 -24.50
N THR A 259 5.73 7.76 -24.58
CA THR A 259 5.73 8.77 -23.51
C THR A 259 5.29 8.24 -22.14
N PRO A 260 4.19 7.46 -21.99
CA PRO A 260 3.81 6.93 -20.68
C PRO A 260 4.89 6.05 -20.05
N ALA A 261 5.45 5.09 -20.80
CA ALA A 261 6.53 4.24 -20.33
C ALA A 261 7.81 5.02 -19.99
N ALA A 262 8.17 6.02 -20.80
CA ALA A 262 9.32 6.87 -20.54
C ALA A 262 9.12 7.75 -19.30
N ARG A 263 7.90 8.27 -19.09
CA ARG A 263 7.54 9.05 -17.89
C ARG A 263 7.56 8.19 -16.63
N ALA A 264 7.04 6.97 -16.69
CA ALA A 264 7.10 6.02 -15.58
C ALA A 264 8.56 5.68 -15.22
N LEU A 265 9.41 5.38 -16.21
CA LEU A 265 10.83 5.12 -15.97
C LEU A 265 11.55 6.35 -15.38
N TRP A 266 11.25 7.56 -15.89
CA TRP A 266 11.80 8.79 -15.33
C TRP A 266 11.44 8.94 -13.86
N PHE A 267 10.16 8.75 -13.52
CA PHE A 267 9.68 8.83 -12.16
C PHE A 267 10.37 7.82 -11.24
N LEU A 268 10.46 6.55 -11.68
CA LEU A 268 11.15 5.50 -10.94
C LEU A 268 12.65 5.81 -10.69
N LEU A 269 13.31 6.53 -11.61
CA LEU A 269 14.70 6.95 -11.50
C LEU A 269 14.91 8.19 -10.63
N THR A 270 13.84 8.87 -10.24
CA THR A 270 13.89 10.11 -9.45
C THR A 270 13.03 9.99 -8.20
N PRO A 271 13.34 9.05 -7.28
CA PRO A 271 12.66 9.00 -6.00
C PRO A 271 12.94 10.28 -5.19
N GLU A 272 12.03 10.60 -4.29
CA GLU A 272 12.17 11.73 -3.38
C GLU A 272 13.37 11.50 -2.43
N PRO A 273 14.09 12.56 -2.02
CA PRO A 273 15.24 12.41 -1.14
C PRO A 273 14.83 11.92 0.25
N ILE A 274 15.62 11.02 0.82
CA ILE A 274 15.45 10.55 2.20
C ILE A 274 15.60 11.74 3.16
N PRO A 275 14.62 11.99 4.06
CA PRO A 275 14.73 13.08 5.03
C PRO A 275 15.86 12.80 6.03
N ILE A 276 16.64 13.84 6.34
CA ILE A 276 17.68 13.76 7.37
C ILE A 276 17.01 14.00 8.71
N VAL A 277 17.06 12.99 9.58
CA VAL A 277 16.49 13.04 10.93
C VAL A 277 17.62 12.88 11.95
N GLU A 278 17.73 13.83 12.89
CA GLU A 278 18.65 13.72 14.02
C GLU A 278 17.95 12.98 15.16
N LEU A 279 18.45 11.80 15.52
CA LEU A 279 17.89 11.02 16.62
C LEU A 279 18.29 11.62 17.98
N PRO A 280 17.38 11.63 18.97
CA PRO A 280 17.71 12.06 20.32
C PRO A 280 18.81 11.22 20.95
N THR A 281 19.67 11.84 21.77
CA THR A 281 20.73 11.13 22.51
C THR A 281 20.73 11.55 23.98
N PRO A 282 20.23 10.70 24.91
CA PRO A 282 19.69 9.35 24.70
C PRO A 282 18.29 9.35 24.05
N ASN A 283 17.97 8.27 23.33
CA ASN A 283 16.65 8.06 22.72
C ASN A 283 15.73 7.23 23.63
N GLY A 284 14.52 7.70 23.86
CA GLY A 284 13.48 6.96 24.59
C GLY A 284 12.95 5.74 23.83
N TYR A 285 12.99 5.78 22.49
CA TYR A 285 12.51 4.68 21.65
C TYR A 285 13.32 3.40 21.84
N ASP A 286 14.63 3.51 22.12
CA ASP A 286 15.50 2.38 22.44
C ASP A 286 15.05 1.65 23.71
N ASP A 287 14.46 2.36 24.67
CA ASP A 287 13.89 1.72 25.85
C ASP A 287 12.57 1.01 25.53
N LEU A 288 11.77 1.52 24.57
CA LEU A 288 10.56 0.85 24.11
C LEU A 288 10.87 -0.47 23.41
N LEU A 289 11.82 -0.47 22.46
CA LEU A 289 12.27 -1.69 21.78
C LEU A 289 12.85 -2.71 22.78
N ALA A 290 13.64 -2.23 23.74
CA ALA A 290 14.15 -3.09 24.80
C ALA A 290 13.04 -3.67 25.69
N ALA A 291 11.93 -2.94 25.89
CA ALA A 291 10.78 -3.45 26.62
C ALA A 291 10.02 -4.51 25.82
N HIS A 292 9.94 -4.38 24.49
CA HIS A 292 9.31 -5.38 23.62
C HIS A 292 10.01 -6.74 23.75
N GLY A 293 11.34 -6.76 23.68
CA GLY A 293 12.14 -7.98 23.87
C GLY A 293 12.09 -8.59 25.28
N MET A 294 11.40 -7.96 26.23
CA MET A 294 11.14 -8.51 27.58
C MET A 294 9.75 -9.14 27.70
N MET A 295 8.88 -8.99 26.70
CA MET A 295 7.55 -9.57 26.71
C MET A 295 7.57 -11.02 26.25
N ASN A 296 6.61 -11.81 26.73
CA ASN A 296 6.35 -13.14 26.20
C ASN A 296 5.42 -13.04 25.00
N ASP A 297 5.50 -13.98 24.06
CA ASP A 297 4.66 -13.97 22.85
C ASP A 297 3.15 -14.13 23.18
N ASN A 298 2.84 -14.85 24.26
CA ASN A 298 1.47 -15.23 24.65
C ASN A 298 0.93 -14.42 25.85
N LEU A 299 0.95 -13.09 25.76
CA LEU A 299 0.38 -12.23 26.80
C LEU A 299 -1.13 -12.44 26.93
N LEU A 300 -1.64 -12.49 28.16
CA LEU A 300 -3.08 -12.58 28.43
C LEU A 300 -3.85 -11.42 27.79
N VAL A 301 -3.27 -10.22 27.76
CA VAL A 301 -3.91 -9.02 27.18
C VAL A 301 -4.06 -9.06 25.66
N ASN A 302 -3.44 -10.04 25.01
CA ASN A 302 -3.58 -10.31 23.58
C ASN A 302 -4.58 -11.43 23.30
N SER A 303 -5.11 -12.12 24.32
CA SER A 303 -6.09 -13.17 24.08
C SER A 303 -7.44 -12.58 23.70
N GLY A 304 -8.12 -13.16 22.72
CA GLY A 304 -9.46 -12.71 22.29
C GLY A 304 -10.53 -12.81 23.39
N THR A 305 -10.23 -13.51 24.49
CA THR A 305 -11.10 -13.65 25.67
C THR A 305 -10.84 -12.61 26.76
N PHE A 306 -9.77 -11.81 26.67
CA PHE A 306 -9.44 -10.82 27.68
C PHE A 306 -10.08 -9.47 27.33
N ASP A 307 -11.02 -9.05 28.18
CA ASP A 307 -11.58 -7.70 28.17
C ASP A 307 -11.21 -7.00 29.48
N GLY A 308 -10.39 -5.94 29.39
CA GLY A 308 -9.94 -5.17 30.56
C GLY A 308 -11.09 -4.55 31.37
N ALA A 309 -12.25 -4.30 30.76
CA ALA A 309 -13.41 -3.74 31.44
C ALA A 309 -14.11 -4.76 32.35
N THR A 310 -14.17 -6.02 31.92
CA THR A 310 -14.89 -7.11 32.59
C THR A 310 -13.99 -8.15 33.26
N ALA A 311 -12.67 -8.08 33.03
CA ALA A 311 -11.68 -8.98 33.60
C ALA A 311 -11.78 -9.08 35.12
N THR A 312 -11.63 -10.31 35.61
CA THR A 312 -11.59 -10.59 37.04
C THR A 312 -10.32 -10.02 37.66
N LYS A 313 -10.35 -9.76 38.97
CA LYS A 313 -9.15 -9.33 39.71
C LYS A 313 -7.96 -10.27 39.52
N ALA A 314 -8.20 -11.59 39.40
CA ALA A 314 -7.14 -12.57 39.20
C ALA A 314 -6.48 -12.43 37.81
N GLU A 315 -7.29 -12.21 36.77
CA GLU A 315 -6.81 -11.96 35.41
C GLU A 315 -6.02 -10.66 35.33
N LEU A 316 -6.51 -9.59 35.96
CA LEU A 316 -5.80 -8.30 36.00
C LEU A 316 -4.44 -8.41 36.73
N VAL A 317 -4.37 -9.17 37.82
CA VAL A 317 -3.10 -9.47 38.51
C VAL A 317 -2.15 -10.22 37.59
N LYS A 318 -2.65 -11.23 36.86
CA LYS A 318 -1.84 -12.01 35.92
C LYS A 318 -1.33 -11.12 34.77
N ALA A 319 -2.22 -10.38 34.12
CA ALA A 319 -1.88 -9.47 33.02
C ALA A 319 -0.84 -8.42 33.43
N ALA A 320 -0.99 -7.80 34.61
CA ALA A 320 -0.02 -6.83 35.11
C ALA A 320 1.34 -7.47 35.41
N ALA A 321 1.36 -8.70 35.94
CA ALA A 321 2.59 -9.40 36.27
C ALA A 321 3.40 -9.85 35.03
N GLU A 322 2.73 -10.17 33.92
CA GLU A 322 3.38 -10.60 32.68
C GLU A 322 4.25 -9.52 32.03
N VAL A 323 4.00 -8.24 32.33
CA VAL A 323 4.69 -7.11 31.71
C VAL A 323 5.41 -6.20 32.71
N ASP A 324 5.45 -6.53 34.01
CA ASP A 324 5.97 -5.60 35.05
C ASP A 324 7.40 -5.12 34.74
N VAL A 325 8.27 -6.03 34.30
CA VAL A 325 9.65 -5.69 33.90
C VAL A 325 9.67 -4.78 32.67
N ALA A 326 8.85 -5.10 31.66
CA ALA A 326 8.75 -4.33 30.42
C ALA A 326 8.18 -2.92 30.68
N ILE A 327 7.14 -2.80 31.51
CA ILE A 327 6.54 -1.51 31.89
C ILE A 327 7.56 -0.61 32.60
N ASN A 328 8.33 -1.15 33.55
CA ASN A 328 9.39 -0.38 34.21
C ASN A 328 10.47 0.10 33.22
N ARG A 329 10.70 -0.65 32.13
CA ARG A 329 11.58 -0.23 31.05
C ARG A 329 10.95 0.88 30.20
N VAL A 330 9.67 0.76 29.87
CA VAL A 330 8.90 1.81 29.16
C VAL A 330 8.90 3.11 29.94
N GLU A 331 8.61 3.10 31.25
CA GLU A 331 8.60 4.32 32.07
C GLU A 331 9.92 5.09 31.98
N LYS A 332 11.07 4.40 31.95
CA LYS A 332 12.38 5.04 31.76
C LYS A 332 12.50 5.71 30.39
N GLY A 333 11.93 5.11 29.35
CA GLY A 333 11.89 5.68 28.00
C GLY A 333 10.98 6.88 27.88
N LEU A 334 9.82 6.86 28.55
CA LEU A 334 8.85 7.96 28.54
C LEU A 334 9.35 9.25 29.21
N HIS A 335 10.48 9.19 29.94
CA HIS A 335 11.16 10.36 30.49
C HIS A 335 12.21 10.97 29.54
N LYS A 336 12.41 10.39 28.36
CA LYS A 336 13.35 10.84 27.33
C LYS A 336 12.59 11.30 26.11
N GLU A 337 13.24 12.10 25.29
CA GLU A 337 12.74 12.33 23.93
C GLU A 337 12.83 11.01 23.15
N SER A 338 11.73 10.62 22.52
CA SER A 338 11.60 9.37 21.77
C SER A 338 11.46 9.68 20.29
N MET A 339 12.23 9.00 19.45
CA MET A 339 12.08 9.07 17.99
C MET A 339 12.45 7.73 17.37
N ARG A 340 11.58 7.19 16.53
CA ARG A 340 11.86 5.98 15.76
C ARG A 340 12.93 6.25 14.71
N SER A 341 13.88 5.32 14.57
CA SER A 341 14.81 5.28 13.44
C SER A 341 14.19 4.43 12.33
N LEU A 342 14.25 4.92 11.09
CA LEU A 342 13.80 4.19 9.91
C LEU A 342 14.99 3.87 9.00
N ASP A 343 15.06 2.62 8.55
CA ASP A 343 15.84 2.15 7.42
C ASP A 343 15.02 2.26 6.12
N TYR A 344 15.31 3.30 5.34
CA TYR A 344 14.64 3.54 4.06
C TYR A 344 15.06 2.56 2.97
N ASP A 345 16.13 1.79 3.15
CA ASP A 345 16.62 0.84 2.15
C ASP A 345 16.04 -0.57 2.36
N SER A 346 15.27 -0.78 3.43
CA SER A 346 14.69 -2.08 3.81
C SER A 346 13.17 -2.02 3.98
N ARG A 347 12.53 -3.20 3.90
CA ARG A 347 11.13 -3.40 4.28
C ARG A 347 10.95 -3.68 5.77
N ASP A 348 12.03 -3.89 6.50
CA ASP A 348 12.01 -4.38 7.88
C ASP A 348 11.36 -3.39 8.86
N ASP A 349 11.22 -2.11 8.51
CA ASP A 349 10.52 -1.13 9.34
C ASP A 349 8.99 -1.32 9.41
N LEU A 350 8.41 -2.16 8.56
CA LEU A 350 7.02 -2.61 8.75
C LEU A 350 6.93 -3.85 9.62
N ASP A 351 7.84 -4.00 10.59
CA ASP A 351 7.75 -5.02 11.62
C ASP A 351 6.44 -4.82 12.42
N ILE A 352 5.42 -5.57 12.00
CA ILE A 352 4.09 -5.56 12.60
C ILE A 352 4.19 -6.03 14.06
N GLU A 353 5.12 -6.91 14.42
CA GLU A 353 5.26 -7.40 15.78
C GLU A 353 5.70 -6.27 16.72
N VAL A 354 6.72 -5.50 16.33
CA VAL A 354 7.18 -4.31 17.08
C VAL A 354 6.07 -3.28 17.21
N ILE A 355 5.31 -3.06 16.14
CA ILE A 355 4.19 -2.12 16.15
C ILE A 355 3.08 -2.62 17.11
N GLN A 356 2.65 -3.88 17.01
CA GLN A 356 1.61 -4.47 17.86
C GLN A 356 2.04 -4.56 19.34
N ALA A 357 3.33 -4.76 19.61
CA ALA A 357 3.88 -4.80 20.95
C ALA A 357 3.57 -3.52 21.76
N ASN A 358 3.53 -2.35 21.12
CA ASN A 358 3.10 -1.10 21.78
C ASN A 358 1.64 -1.16 22.25
N ARG A 359 0.76 -1.77 21.45
CA ARG A 359 -0.66 -1.94 21.81
C ARG A 359 -0.81 -2.93 22.96
N SER A 360 -0.04 -4.02 22.96
CA SER A 360 -0.01 -4.96 24.08
C SER A 360 0.44 -4.29 25.38
N LEU A 361 1.51 -3.49 25.34
CA LEU A 361 1.96 -2.70 26.48
C LEU A 361 0.87 -1.73 26.97
N ALA A 362 0.19 -1.01 26.07
CA ALA A 362 -0.88 -0.09 26.43
C ALA A 362 -2.06 -0.81 27.13
N ARG A 363 -2.50 -1.96 26.60
CA ARG A 363 -3.55 -2.80 27.22
C ARG A 363 -3.13 -3.30 28.60
N ALA A 364 -1.87 -3.72 28.75
CA ALA A 364 -1.36 -4.21 30.03
C ALA A 364 -1.19 -3.10 31.07
N MET A 365 -0.79 -1.89 30.65
CA MET A 365 -0.82 -0.70 31.50
C MET A 365 -2.25 -0.37 31.95
N ASP A 366 -3.25 -0.44 31.07
CA ASP A 366 -4.64 -0.23 31.47
C ASP A 366 -5.14 -1.32 32.44
N ALA A 367 -4.79 -2.58 32.21
CA ALA A 367 -5.08 -3.67 33.16
C ALA A 367 -4.46 -3.44 34.54
N ALA A 368 -3.20 -2.98 34.60
CA ALA A 368 -2.54 -2.58 35.85
C ALA A 368 -3.24 -1.36 36.49
N GLY A 369 -3.68 -0.39 35.69
CA GLY A 369 -4.46 0.76 36.13
C GLY A 369 -5.81 0.35 36.73
N ARG A 370 -6.50 -0.59 36.09
CA ARG A 370 -7.78 -1.15 36.56
C ARG A 370 -7.61 -1.95 37.85
N LEU A 371 -6.52 -2.71 37.97
CA LEU A 371 -6.19 -3.41 39.20
C LEU A 371 -6.00 -2.44 40.38
N ALA A 372 -5.25 -1.35 40.16
CA ALA A 372 -5.06 -0.29 41.16
C ALA A 372 -6.38 0.39 41.54
N GLU A 373 -7.25 0.62 40.55
CA GLU A 373 -8.60 1.16 40.78
C GLU A 373 -9.44 0.25 41.70
N ILE A 374 -9.46 -1.06 41.46
CA ILE A 374 -10.18 -2.04 42.30
C ILE A 374 -9.61 -2.07 43.73
N GLN A 375 -8.34 -1.72 43.90
CA GLN A 375 -7.67 -1.63 45.20
C GLN A 375 -7.89 -0.28 45.89
N GLY A 376 -8.56 0.69 45.25
CA GLY A 376 -8.78 2.03 45.76
C GLY A 376 -7.58 2.96 45.66
N ASP A 377 -6.58 2.62 44.83
CA ASP A 377 -5.42 3.46 44.55
C ASP A 377 -5.60 4.19 43.21
N ASP A 378 -6.43 5.24 43.24
CA ASP A 378 -6.74 6.06 42.07
C ASP A 378 -5.50 6.80 41.54
N ALA A 379 -4.49 7.07 42.38
CA ALA A 379 -3.26 7.74 41.96
C ALA A 379 -2.38 6.82 41.09
N THR A 380 -2.17 5.58 41.52
CA THR A 380 -1.47 4.58 40.71
C THR A 380 -2.27 4.23 39.46
N SER A 381 -3.61 4.16 39.57
CA SER A 381 -4.50 3.94 38.44
C SER A 381 -4.34 5.03 37.36
N LEU A 382 -4.40 6.30 37.75
CA LEU A 382 -4.20 7.45 36.87
C LEU A 382 -2.82 7.42 36.22
N ARG A 383 -1.75 7.13 36.98
CA ARG A 383 -0.38 7.06 36.46
C ARG A 383 -0.28 6.07 35.31
N TRP A 384 -0.82 4.86 35.46
CA TRP A 384 -0.71 3.84 34.41
C TRP A 384 -1.47 4.20 33.14
N ARG A 385 -2.67 4.76 33.27
CA ARG A 385 -3.47 5.19 32.12
C ARG A 385 -2.84 6.38 31.39
N LEU A 386 -2.26 7.33 32.13
CA LEU A 386 -1.44 8.40 31.56
C LEU A 386 -0.18 7.88 30.86
N ASN A 387 0.47 6.83 31.39
CA ASN A 387 1.61 6.20 30.72
C ASN A 387 1.20 5.53 29.40
N GLY A 388 0.00 4.93 29.33
CA GLY A 388 -0.56 4.43 28.07
C GLY A 388 -0.72 5.54 27.02
N MET A 389 -1.21 6.72 27.42
CA MET A 389 -1.25 7.89 26.53
C MET A 389 0.15 8.34 26.10
N LYS A 390 1.09 8.47 27.04
CA LYS A 390 2.48 8.86 26.73
C LYS A 390 3.17 7.87 25.79
N LEU A 391 2.92 6.57 25.96
CA LEU A 391 3.42 5.52 25.08
C LEU A 391 2.94 5.73 23.65
N GLY A 392 1.65 6.00 23.44
CA GLY A 392 1.10 6.24 22.10
C GLY A 392 1.77 7.41 21.37
N PHE A 393 2.06 8.50 22.07
CA PHE A 393 2.81 9.63 21.50
C PHE A 393 4.30 9.32 21.29
N ALA A 394 4.93 8.61 22.22
CA ALA A 394 6.35 8.29 22.15
C ALA A 394 6.68 7.26 21.07
N SER A 395 5.76 6.32 20.78
CA SER A 395 5.97 5.25 19.80
C SER A 395 5.78 5.69 18.35
N ARG A 396 4.99 6.77 18.11
CA ARG A 396 4.68 7.23 16.74
C ARG A 396 5.65 8.27 16.17
N ARG A 397 6.35 9.00 17.04
CA ARG A 397 7.28 10.07 16.63
C ARG A 397 8.42 9.52 15.79
N GLY A 398 8.68 10.13 14.63
CA GLY A 398 9.67 9.63 13.67
C GLY A 398 9.23 8.39 12.87
N GLY A 399 8.05 7.82 13.14
CA GLY A 399 7.54 6.61 12.48
C GLY A 399 6.77 6.86 11.18
N LEU A 400 6.21 5.80 10.63
CA LEU A 400 5.37 5.75 9.44
C LEU A 400 3.89 5.97 9.80
N ILE A 401 3.00 6.02 8.80
CA ILE A 401 1.55 6.18 9.05
C ILE A 401 1.02 5.06 9.94
N VAL A 402 1.53 3.83 9.79
CA VAL A 402 1.12 2.69 10.63
C VAL A 402 1.49 2.89 12.11
N ASP A 403 2.63 3.54 12.40
CA ASP A 403 3.02 3.88 13.77
C ASP A 403 2.07 4.91 14.38
N GLU A 404 1.64 5.91 13.60
CA GLU A 404 0.61 6.87 14.02
C GLU A 404 -0.70 6.16 14.38
N LEU A 405 -1.18 5.23 13.55
CA LEU A 405 -2.42 4.50 13.80
C LEU A 405 -2.36 3.69 15.10
N VAL A 406 -1.26 2.99 15.33
CA VAL A 406 -1.09 2.23 16.57
C VAL A 406 -0.87 3.14 17.77
N GLY A 407 -0.17 4.26 17.58
CA GLY A 407 -0.07 5.33 18.55
C GLY A 407 -1.44 5.88 18.97
N TYR A 408 -2.33 6.16 18.00
CA TYR A 408 -3.72 6.58 18.27
C TYR A 408 -4.48 5.54 19.09
N ALA A 409 -4.32 4.25 18.78
CA ALA A 409 -4.96 3.18 19.53
C ALA A 409 -4.45 3.12 21.00
N CYS A 410 -3.14 3.22 21.21
CA CYS A 410 -2.54 3.26 22.54
C CYS A 410 -3.03 4.47 23.35
N THR A 411 -3.06 5.65 22.72
CA THR A 411 -3.60 6.87 23.34
C THR A 411 -5.08 6.73 23.64
N GLY A 412 -5.87 6.10 22.76
CA GLY A 412 -7.28 5.82 22.98
C GLY A 412 -7.54 4.95 24.21
N ILE A 413 -6.76 3.88 24.39
CA ILE A 413 -6.83 3.01 25.58
C ILE A 413 -6.57 3.82 26.86
N GLY A 414 -5.47 4.60 26.89
CA GLY A 414 -5.17 5.44 28.04
C GLY A 414 -6.23 6.51 28.31
N CYS A 415 -6.73 7.16 27.25
CA CYS A 415 -7.79 8.18 27.32
C CYS A 415 -9.09 7.61 27.91
N ALA A 416 -9.53 6.43 27.45
CA ALA A 416 -10.70 5.74 27.97
C ALA A 416 -10.54 5.41 29.46
N GLY A 417 -9.35 4.92 29.85
CA GLY A 417 -9.03 4.63 31.24
C GLY A 417 -9.10 5.88 32.13
N VAL A 418 -8.49 7.00 31.72
CA VAL A 418 -8.55 8.27 32.48
C VAL A 418 -10.00 8.76 32.60
N TYR A 419 -10.75 8.72 31.50
CA TYR A 419 -12.16 9.13 31.48
C TYR A 419 -13.01 8.30 32.45
N GLY A 420 -12.74 6.99 32.56
CA GLY A 420 -13.45 6.07 33.46
C GLY A 420 -13.29 6.36 34.96
N ILE A 421 -12.23 7.07 35.38
CA ILE A 421 -12.00 7.46 36.78
C ILE A 421 -12.08 8.96 37.05
N LYS A 422 -12.41 9.78 36.05
CA LYS A 422 -12.42 11.25 36.17
C LYS A 422 -13.19 11.76 37.40
N ASP A 423 -14.29 11.09 37.74
CA ASP A 423 -15.17 11.49 38.84
C ASP A 423 -14.55 11.28 40.24
N ARG A 424 -13.48 10.48 40.33
CA ARG A 424 -12.74 10.20 41.58
C ARG A 424 -11.46 11.02 41.71
N LEU A 425 -11.02 11.67 40.63
CA LEU A 425 -9.81 12.47 40.63
C LEU A 425 -9.98 13.73 41.47
N THR A 426 -8.94 14.11 42.21
CA THR A 426 -8.88 15.39 42.89
C THR A 426 -8.72 16.55 41.90
N THR A 427 -9.00 17.77 42.34
CA THR A 427 -8.83 18.98 41.53
C THR A 427 -7.39 19.10 40.99
N GLN A 428 -6.40 18.83 41.84
CA GLN A 428 -4.98 18.84 41.47
C GLN A 428 -4.68 17.78 40.40
N GLN A 429 -5.17 16.54 40.57
CA GLN A 429 -4.99 15.49 39.58
C GLN A 429 -5.63 15.83 38.24
N CYS A 430 -6.82 16.44 38.23
CA CYS A 430 -7.46 16.91 36.99
C CYS A 430 -6.59 17.95 36.27
N GLU A 431 -6.07 18.93 37.00
CA GLU A 431 -5.24 20.01 36.44
C GLU A 431 -3.89 19.49 35.92
N GLU A 432 -3.21 18.60 36.66
CA GLU A 432 -1.95 17.96 36.23
C GLU A 432 -2.15 17.04 35.02
N THR A 433 -3.25 16.28 35.00
CA THR A 433 -3.61 15.39 33.88
C THR A 433 -3.90 16.24 32.63
N ARG A 434 -4.68 17.32 32.76
CA ARG A 434 -4.95 18.25 31.66
C ARG A 434 -3.66 18.83 31.09
N ALA A 435 -2.75 19.31 31.94
CA ALA A 435 -1.46 19.87 31.51
C ALA A 435 -0.57 18.82 30.83
N THR A 436 -0.62 17.56 31.29
CA THR A 436 0.08 16.45 30.65
C THR A 436 -0.46 16.18 29.25
N VAL A 437 -1.78 16.08 29.09
CA VAL A 437 -2.42 15.86 27.78
C VAL A 437 -2.14 17.04 26.83
N GLU A 438 -2.20 18.27 27.33
CA GLU A 438 -1.85 19.47 26.57
C GLU A 438 -0.41 19.42 26.04
N THR A 439 0.54 19.01 26.87
CA THR A 439 1.95 18.83 26.50
C THR A 439 2.12 17.75 25.44
N LEU A 440 1.42 16.62 25.57
CA LEU A 440 1.44 15.54 24.59
C LEU A 440 0.94 16.03 23.23
N LEU A 441 -0.23 16.68 23.20
CA LEU A 441 -0.80 17.23 21.96
C LEU A 441 0.11 18.26 21.29
N ALA A 442 0.77 19.12 22.08
CA ALA A 442 1.73 20.10 21.57
C ALA A 442 3.01 19.45 21.00
N SER A 443 3.33 18.22 21.41
CA SER A 443 4.49 17.46 20.93
C SER A 443 4.22 16.60 19.69
N ALA A 444 2.95 16.50 19.24
CA ALA A 444 2.57 15.71 18.08
C ALA A 444 3.19 16.26 16.78
N GLU A 445 3.64 15.37 15.91
CA GLU A 445 4.15 15.75 14.60
C GLU A 445 3.00 16.23 13.69
N PRO A 446 3.25 17.19 12.78
CA PRO A 446 2.32 17.49 11.69
C PRO A 446 2.09 16.25 10.82
N PHE A 447 0.84 15.95 10.48
CA PHE A 447 0.53 14.78 9.63
C PHE A 447 1.18 14.85 8.25
N SER A 448 1.37 16.06 7.70
CA SER A 448 2.09 16.24 6.44
C SER A 448 3.51 15.68 6.48
N ASP A 449 4.16 15.74 7.63
CA ASP A 449 5.54 15.28 7.79
C ASP A 449 5.57 13.75 7.89
N VAL A 450 4.59 13.15 8.57
CA VAL A 450 4.41 11.69 8.59
C VAL A 450 4.06 11.15 7.21
N ALA A 451 3.09 11.75 6.53
CA ALA A 451 2.67 11.34 5.19
C ALA A 451 3.79 11.49 4.15
N TYR A 452 4.62 12.53 4.27
CA TYR A 452 5.83 12.69 3.46
C TYR A 452 6.84 11.57 3.74
N ARG A 453 7.12 11.31 5.02
CA ARG A 453 8.05 10.26 5.46
C ARG A 453 7.63 8.89 4.95
N ASP A 454 6.36 8.55 5.11
CA ASP A 454 5.74 7.30 4.66
C ASP A 454 5.81 7.13 3.14
N ARG A 455 5.55 8.22 2.41
CA ARG A 455 5.71 8.25 0.96
C ARG A 455 7.15 7.95 0.55
N VAL A 456 8.13 8.64 1.14
CA VAL A 456 9.55 8.45 0.82
C VAL A 456 9.99 7.03 1.18
N TRP A 457 9.65 6.55 2.38
CA TRP A 457 9.95 5.18 2.80
C TRP A 457 9.38 4.14 1.83
N THR A 458 8.13 4.30 1.39
CA THR A 458 7.51 3.43 0.40
C THR A 458 8.24 3.44 -0.96
N GLN A 459 8.83 4.56 -1.38
CA GLN A 459 9.59 4.63 -2.64
C GLN A 459 10.91 3.86 -2.58
N HIS A 460 11.59 3.89 -1.44
CA HIS A 460 12.92 3.29 -1.28
C HIS A 460 12.83 1.86 -0.74
N GLY A 461 12.06 1.62 0.32
CA GLY A 461 12.00 0.34 1.03
C GLY A 461 11.11 -0.69 0.33
N MET A 462 9.98 -0.29 -0.25
CA MET A 462 9.08 -1.24 -0.93
C MET A 462 9.47 -1.52 -2.40
N GLY A 463 10.45 -0.80 -2.94
CA GLY A 463 10.97 -0.99 -4.29
C GLY A 463 10.11 -0.39 -5.40
N TRP A 464 10.43 -0.75 -6.64
CA TRP A 464 9.90 -0.08 -7.83
C TRP A 464 8.39 -0.17 -8.00
N MET A 465 7.77 -1.25 -7.52
CA MET A 465 6.33 -1.46 -7.64
C MET A 465 5.55 -0.43 -6.85
N ALA A 466 5.89 -0.27 -5.57
CA ALA A 466 5.22 0.67 -4.68
C ALA A 466 5.49 2.11 -5.12
N HIS A 467 6.72 2.39 -5.57
CA HIS A 467 7.04 3.66 -6.19
C HIS A 467 6.17 3.92 -7.44
N LEU A 468 6.01 2.95 -8.34
CA LEU A 468 5.11 3.07 -9.49
C LEU A 468 3.65 3.27 -9.06
N TRP A 469 3.22 2.57 -8.02
CA TRP A 469 1.85 2.64 -7.50
C TRP A 469 1.51 4.06 -7.02
N GLN A 470 2.37 4.68 -6.22
CA GLN A 470 2.20 6.07 -5.77
C GLN A 470 2.06 7.05 -6.94
N TRP A 471 2.74 6.79 -8.06
CA TRP A 471 2.58 7.63 -9.25
C TRP A 471 1.26 7.44 -9.96
N LEU A 472 0.76 6.21 -9.99
CA LEU A 472 -0.50 5.85 -10.63
C LEU A 472 -1.71 6.25 -9.76
N ASP A 473 -1.50 6.34 -8.45
CA ASP A 473 -2.43 6.74 -7.42
C ASP A 473 -2.08 8.12 -6.85
N ASP A 474 -1.98 9.11 -7.75
CA ASP A 474 -1.84 10.54 -7.43
C ASP A 474 -3.15 11.11 -6.85
N ASP A 475 -3.81 10.36 -5.96
CA ASP A 475 -4.99 10.79 -5.25
C ASP A 475 -4.55 11.66 -4.06
N PRO A 476 -4.81 12.98 -4.09
CA PRO A 476 -4.49 13.85 -2.96
C PRO A 476 -5.21 13.42 -1.67
N ASP A 477 -6.31 12.67 -1.78
CA ASP A 477 -7.12 12.18 -0.67
C ASP A 477 -6.76 10.76 -0.24
N ALA A 478 -5.72 10.12 -0.81
CA ALA A 478 -5.29 8.76 -0.43
C ALA A 478 -5.06 8.63 1.09
N ASN A 479 -4.63 9.72 1.72
CA ASN A 479 -4.36 9.79 3.16
C ASN A 479 -5.51 10.40 3.99
N ALA A 480 -6.65 10.72 3.39
CA ALA A 480 -7.76 11.38 4.09
C ALA A 480 -8.32 10.51 5.22
N GLY A 481 -8.35 9.18 5.05
CA GLY A 481 -8.76 8.25 6.11
C GLY A 481 -7.84 8.32 7.34
N PHE A 482 -6.52 8.40 7.11
CA PHE A 482 -5.52 8.49 8.17
C PHE A 482 -5.57 9.85 8.87
N GLU A 483 -5.73 10.95 8.14
CA GLU A 483 -5.90 12.27 8.77
C GLU A 483 -7.21 12.33 9.58
N ARG A 484 -8.29 11.71 9.11
CA ARG A 484 -9.53 11.61 9.93
C ARG A 484 -9.31 10.83 11.22
N ALA A 485 -8.55 9.73 11.18
CA ALA A 485 -8.20 8.98 12.40
C ALA A 485 -7.41 9.86 13.38
N ARG A 486 -6.50 10.70 12.87
CA ARG A 486 -5.77 11.70 13.67
C ARG A 486 -6.70 12.73 14.29
N LEU A 487 -7.58 13.35 13.50
CA LEU A 487 -8.53 14.35 14.00
C LEU A 487 -9.43 13.75 15.08
N LEU A 488 -9.83 12.49 14.94
CA LEU A 488 -10.59 11.75 15.95
C LEU A 488 -9.81 11.58 17.25
N GLU A 489 -8.53 11.18 17.20
CA GLU A 489 -7.68 11.09 18.39
C GLU A 489 -7.52 12.45 19.08
N LEU A 490 -7.21 13.49 18.30
CA LEU A 490 -7.10 14.86 18.81
C LEU A 490 -8.40 15.32 19.49
N ALA A 491 -9.56 15.01 18.89
CA ALA A 491 -10.85 15.36 19.45
C ALA A 491 -11.09 14.66 20.78
N LYS A 492 -10.78 13.35 20.89
CA LYS A 492 -10.90 12.58 22.13
C LYS A 492 -10.04 13.16 23.25
N CYS A 493 -8.77 13.42 22.99
CA CYS A 493 -7.86 14.02 23.96
C CYS A 493 -8.30 15.43 24.40
N ARG A 494 -8.79 16.25 23.47
CA ARG A 494 -9.29 17.60 23.74
C ARG A 494 -10.61 17.62 24.51
N LEU A 495 -11.51 16.69 24.23
CA LEU A 495 -12.71 16.46 25.04
C LEU A 495 -12.32 16.03 26.46
N LEU A 496 -11.37 15.11 26.62
CA LEU A 496 -10.88 14.69 27.94
C LEU A 496 -10.32 15.87 28.73
N MET A 497 -9.57 16.78 28.10
CA MET A 497 -9.08 18.00 28.76
C MET A 497 -10.22 18.90 29.27
N ALA A 498 -11.27 19.07 28.47
CA ALA A 498 -12.45 19.85 28.84
C ALA A 498 -13.25 19.18 29.97
N GLU A 499 -13.42 17.85 29.93
CA GLU A 499 -14.02 17.05 31.02
C GLU A 499 -13.29 17.25 32.34
N LEU A 500 -11.96 17.13 32.34
CA LEU A 500 -11.13 17.32 33.54
C LEU A 500 -11.25 18.76 34.08
N THR A 501 -11.39 19.74 33.19
CA THR A 501 -11.58 21.14 33.59
C THR A 501 -12.95 21.36 34.24
N LEU A 502 -14.01 20.77 33.68
CA LEU A 502 -15.36 20.81 34.27
C LEU A 502 -15.39 20.16 35.64
N GLN A 503 -14.71 19.02 35.79
CA GLN A 503 -14.61 18.31 37.07
C GLN A 503 -13.88 19.14 38.13
N ALA A 504 -12.74 19.75 37.77
CA ALA A 504 -12.01 20.65 38.65
C ALA A 504 -12.86 21.87 39.06
N PHE A 505 -13.59 22.46 38.12
CA PHE A 505 -14.53 23.56 38.39
C PHE A 505 -15.62 23.12 39.39
N GLN A 506 -16.25 21.97 39.14
CA GLN A 506 -17.33 21.47 40.00
C GLN A 506 -16.86 21.22 41.43
N GLN A 507 -15.66 20.67 41.61
CA GLN A 507 -15.10 20.44 42.93
C GLN A 507 -14.78 21.73 43.68
N ARG A 508 -14.27 22.76 42.97
CA ARG A 508 -13.92 24.05 43.58
C ARG A 508 -15.14 24.88 43.96
N HIS A 509 -16.20 24.83 43.15
CA HIS A 509 -17.39 25.68 43.35
C HIS A 509 -18.60 24.95 43.93
N GLY A 510 -18.56 23.62 44.02
CA GLY A 510 -19.70 22.80 44.42
C GLY A 510 -20.86 22.80 43.41
N ARG A 511 -20.64 23.30 42.19
CA ARG A 511 -21.62 23.37 41.09
C ARG A 511 -20.94 23.36 39.73
N LEU A 512 -21.67 22.98 38.69
CA LEU A 512 -21.23 23.09 37.31
C LEU A 512 -21.30 24.56 36.82
N PRO A 513 -20.50 24.96 35.81
CA PRO A 513 -20.60 26.29 35.21
C PRO A 513 -21.93 26.40 34.44
N GLU A 514 -22.61 27.54 34.55
CA GLU A 514 -23.90 27.75 33.86
C GLU A 514 -23.72 28.17 32.40
N THR A 515 -22.55 28.70 32.05
CA THR A 515 -22.23 29.16 30.69
C THR A 515 -20.80 28.82 30.30
N THR A 516 -20.55 28.74 29.00
CA THR A 516 -19.21 28.62 28.42
C THR A 516 -18.29 29.76 28.87
N GLN A 517 -18.80 31.00 28.94
CA GLN A 517 -18.01 32.15 29.39
C GLN A 517 -17.56 32.03 30.84
N GLU A 518 -18.37 31.42 31.70
CA GLU A 518 -18.00 31.20 33.10
C GLU A 518 -16.82 30.24 33.21
N LEU A 519 -16.83 29.15 32.44
CA LEU A 519 -15.73 28.20 32.39
C LEU A 519 -14.44 28.85 31.83
N LEU A 520 -14.56 29.63 30.76
CA LEU A 520 -13.44 30.33 30.12
C LEU A 520 -12.87 31.49 30.96
N ALA A 521 -13.68 32.13 31.80
CA ALA A 521 -13.22 33.20 32.68
C ALA A 521 -12.22 32.70 33.73
N GLU A 522 -12.36 31.44 34.12
CA GLU A 522 -11.47 30.81 35.10
C GLU A 522 -10.24 30.17 34.45
N SER A 523 -10.43 29.49 33.33
CA SER A 523 -9.36 28.88 32.55
C SER A 523 -9.59 29.18 31.08
N PRO A 524 -8.88 30.16 30.49
CA PRO A 524 -9.05 30.54 29.08
C PRO A 524 -8.78 29.38 28.11
N SER A 525 -7.98 28.39 28.52
CA SER A 525 -7.69 27.16 27.78
C SER A 525 -8.61 25.99 28.18
N ALA A 526 -9.72 26.24 28.89
CA ALA A 526 -10.65 25.21 29.35
C ALA A 526 -11.30 24.43 28.21
N LEU A 527 -11.62 25.11 27.11
CA LEU A 527 -12.22 24.51 25.93
C LEU A 527 -11.22 24.61 24.77
N PRO A 528 -10.49 23.52 24.46
CA PRO A 528 -9.58 23.50 23.34
C PRO A 528 -10.34 23.57 22.01
N ILE A 529 -9.63 23.98 20.95
CA ILE A 529 -10.15 24.04 19.57
C ILE A 529 -10.65 22.65 19.14
N ASP A 530 -11.82 22.56 18.54
CA ASP A 530 -12.31 21.31 17.96
C ASP A 530 -11.56 21.04 16.64
N PRO A 531 -10.84 19.90 16.50
CA PRO A 531 -10.13 19.58 15.26
C PRO A 531 -11.05 19.35 14.05
N PHE A 532 -12.35 19.07 14.26
CA PHE A 532 -13.33 18.94 13.18
C PHE A 532 -14.04 20.25 12.85
N SER A 533 -13.81 21.33 13.61
CA SER A 533 -14.42 22.63 13.31
C SER A 533 -13.74 23.29 12.11
N PRO A 534 -14.46 23.54 10.99
CA PRO A 534 -13.90 24.23 9.83
C PRO A 534 -13.56 25.70 10.13
N THR A 535 -14.13 26.25 11.21
CA THR A 535 -13.97 27.63 11.68
C THR A 535 -13.01 27.73 12.87
N SER A 536 -12.34 26.64 13.25
CA SER A 536 -11.42 26.58 14.41
C SER A 536 -12.07 26.99 15.73
N GLU A 537 -13.36 26.72 15.89
CA GLU A 537 -14.08 26.98 17.13
C GLU A 537 -13.76 25.90 18.18
N ALA A 538 -13.97 26.22 19.46
CA ALA A 538 -13.73 25.28 20.56
C ALA A 538 -14.74 24.13 20.61
N VAL A 539 -14.37 23.02 21.27
CA VAL A 539 -15.32 21.95 21.62
C VAL A 539 -16.53 22.53 22.36
N ARG A 540 -17.70 21.94 22.15
CA ARG A 540 -18.98 22.50 22.57
C ARG A 540 -19.35 22.05 23.97
N PHE A 541 -19.76 23.00 24.79
CA PHE A 541 -20.30 22.77 26.13
C PHE A 541 -21.73 23.33 26.22
N LYS A 542 -22.66 22.51 26.68
CA LYS A 542 -24.06 22.88 26.88
C LYS A 542 -24.58 22.36 28.21
N ARG A 543 -25.25 23.21 28.98
CA ARG A 543 -25.95 22.79 30.20
C ARG A 543 -27.21 22.01 29.85
N ALA A 544 -27.43 20.89 30.54
CA ALA A 544 -28.56 19.99 30.32
C ALA A 544 -29.14 19.52 31.65
N GLY A 545 -30.13 20.26 32.17
CA GLY A 545 -30.72 19.99 33.48
C GLY A 545 -29.68 20.06 34.60
N SER A 546 -29.53 18.99 35.37
CA SER A 546 -28.48 18.90 36.40
C SER A 546 -27.08 18.61 35.83
N GLY A 547 -26.98 18.12 34.60
CA GLY A 547 -25.72 17.74 33.94
C GLY A 547 -25.30 18.70 32.83
N TYR A 548 -24.52 18.17 31.89
CA TYR A 548 -24.06 18.87 30.70
C TYR A 548 -23.91 17.90 29.53
N VAL A 549 -23.80 18.46 28.34
CA VAL A 549 -23.36 17.77 27.14
C VAL A 549 -22.07 18.46 26.69
N LEU A 550 -21.02 17.67 26.50
CA LEU A 550 -19.73 18.11 25.98
C LEU A 550 -19.42 17.29 24.72
N TYR A 551 -19.16 17.96 23.60
CA TYR A 551 -19.00 17.27 22.32
C TYR A 551 -18.09 18.01 21.33
N SER A 552 -17.61 17.24 20.35
CA SER A 552 -16.95 17.72 19.12
C SER A 552 -17.87 17.43 17.94
N LEU A 553 -17.77 18.20 16.86
CA LEU A 553 -18.60 18.03 15.65
C LEU A 553 -18.49 16.64 15.00
N GLY A 554 -17.47 15.86 15.35
CA GLY A 554 -17.30 14.52 14.78
C GLY A 554 -16.89 14.52 13.30
N ARG A 555 -16.95 13.34 12.69
CA ARG A 555 -16.30 13.09 11.38
C ARG A 555 -16.95 13.82 10.22
N ASP A 556 -18.24 14.14 10.30
CA ASP A 556 -18.96 14.85 9.25
C ASP A 556 -18.76 16.37 9.32
N GLY A 557 -18.23 16.87 10.44
CA GLY A 557 -18.01 18.30 10.69
C GLY A 557 -19.31 19.09 10.83
N VAL A 558 -20.44 18.44 11.10
CA VAL A 558 -21.77 19.05 11.21
C VAL A 558 -22.20 19.04 12.68
N ASP A 559 -22.54 20.21 13.22
CA ASP A 559 -23.08 20.32 14.58
C ASP A 559 -24.46 19.66 14.64
N ASN A 560 -24.59 18.60 15.43
CA ASN A 560 -25.84 17.89 15.68
C ASN A 560 -26.37 18.16 17.09
N ASP A 561 -26.01 19.31 17.68
CA ASP A 561 -26.45 19.77 19.00
C ASP A 561 -26.14 18.77 20.14
N GLY A 562 -25.07 18.00 19.98
CA GLY A 562 -24.60 16.96 20.88
C GLY A 562 -25.30 15.62 20.71
N GLU A 563 -26.05 15.40 19.63
CA GLU A 563 -26.60 14.09 19.28
C GLU A 563 -25.48 13.16 18.79
N PRO A 564 -25.22 12.04 19.47
CA PRO A 564 -24.20 11.10 19.03
C PRO A 564 -24.67 10.35 17.78
N PRO A 565 -23.74 9.70 17.04
CA PRO A 565 -24.08 8.83 15.93
C PRO A 565 -25.12 7.78 16.32
N THR A 566 -26.06 7.49 15.41
CA THR A 566 -27.21 6.62 15.69
C THR A 566 -26.91 5.13 15.61
N ASP A 567 -25.84 4.73 14.91
CA ASP A 567 -25.45 3.34 14.76
C ASP A 567 -24.23 3.00 15.63
N ASP A 568 -24.22 1.80 16.23
CA ASP A 568 -23.08 1.24 16.98
C ASP A 568 -21.89 0.88 16.06
N MET A 569 -22.00 1.13 14.75
CA MET A 569 -20.99 0.81 13.74
C MET A 569 -19.99 1.96 13.60
N SER A 570 -19.15 2.13 14.62
CA SER A 570 -18.00 3.07 14.67
C SER A 570 -17.02 3.04 13.48
N ALA A 571 -17.16 2.06 12.58
CA ALA A 571 -16.34 1.85 11.39
C ALA A 571 -16.76 2.67 10.16
N ALA A 572 -18.00 3.17 10.06
CA ALA A 572 -18.40 3.96 8.91
C ALA A 572 -17.77 5.37 8.97
N LEU A 573 -16.94 5.68 7.97
CA LEU A 573 -16.17 6.93 7.87
C LEU A 573 -17.03 8.19 7.61
N SER A 574 -18.36 8.07 7.59
CA SER A 574 -19.28 9.12 7.15
C SER A 574 -20.61 9.15 7.90
N GLU A 575 -20.72 8.51 9.06
CA GLU A 575 -21.97 8.58 9.82
C GLU A 575 -22.17 9.96 10.45
N PRO A 576 -23.39 10.52 10.36
CA PRO A 576 -23.72 11.78 10.99
C PRO A 576 -23.74 11.61 12.52
N GLY A 577 -23.23 12.61 13.25
CA GLY A 577 -23.28 12.65 14.70
C GLY A 577 -22.07 13.31 15.35
N ASP A 578 -22.32 13.94 16.49
CA ASP A 578 -21.30 14.59 17.30
C ASP A 578 -20.52 13.58 18.16
N LEU A 579 -19.20 13.74 18.24
CA LEU A 579 -18.34 12.91 19.07
C LEU A 579 -18.50 13.25 20.55
N ARG A 580 -18.82 12.24 21.36
CA ARG A 580 -19.01 12.34 22.82
C ARG A 580 -18.30 11.22 23.56
N LEU A 581 -17.53 11.55 24.60
CA LEU A 581 -16.76 10.55 25.35
C LEU A 581 -17.63 9.62 26.21
N ASP A 582 -18.79 10.09 26.69
CA ASP A 582 -19.74 9.26 27.45
C ASP A 582 -20.42 8.18 26.60
N VAL A 583 -20.48 8.39 25.28
CA VAL A 583 -20.99 7.42 24.31
C VAL A 583 -19.86 6.53 23.80
N GLU A 584 -18.76 7.14 23.37
CA GLU A 584 -17.59 6.45 22.82
C GLU A 584 -16.97 5.44 23.80
N PHE A 585 -16.86 5.81 25.08
CA PHE A 585 -16.26 4.96 26.12
C PHE A 585 -17.32 4.26 26.99
N LYS A 586 -18.55 4.16 26.50
CA LYS A 586 -19.62 3.47 27.23
C LYS A 586 -19.22 2.00 27.44
N PRO A 587 -19.35 1.46 28.67
CA PRO A 587 -19.01 0.07 28.93
C PRO A 587 -19.80 -0.88 28.02
N GLN A 588 -19.13 -1.85 27.37
CA GLN A 588 -19.75 -2.79 26.44
C GLN A 588 -20.93 -3.56 27.05
N SER A 589 -20.92 -3.79 28.37
CA SER A 589 -22.05 -4.41 29.09
C SER A 589 -23.36 -3.61 29.05
N GLN A 590 -23.32 -2.36 28.55
CA GLN A 590 -24.46 -1.47 28.38
C GLN A 590 -24.78 -1.18 26.91
N LEU A 591 -24.10 -1.86 25.98
CA LEU A 591 -24.44 -1.89 24.56
C LEU A 591 -25.47 -3.02 24.31
N PRO A 592 -26.35 -2.88 23.32
CA PRO A 592 -27.25 -3.96 22.92
C PRO A 592 -26.45 -5.21 22.55
N ALA A 593 -26.96 -6.41 22.91
CA ALA A 593 -26.26 -7.70 22.73
C ALA A 593 -25.81 -8.01 21.27
N THR A 594 -26.23 -7.22 20.29
CA THR A 594 -25.84 -7.33 18.89
C THR A 594 -24.43 -6.82 18.58
N ALA A 595 -23.78 -6.09 19.50
CA ALA A 595 -22.44 -5.52 19.30
C ALA A 595 -21.27 -6.53 19.46
N ASN A 596 -21.51 -7.72 20.06
CA ASN A 596 -20.48 -8.74 20.26
C ASN A 596 -20.00 -9.43 18.97
N ALA A 597 -20.68 -9.23 17.84
CA ALA A 597 -20.30 -9.81 16.55
C ALA A 597 -19.05 -9.16 15.92
N ALA A 598 -18.66 -7.95 16.34
CA ALA A 598 -17.49 -7.26 15.80
C ALA A 598 -16.16 -7.81 16.37
N GLY A 599 -16.15 -8.24 17.63
CA GLY A 599 -15.01 -8.95 18.22
C GLY A 599 -14.84 -10.37 17.62
N GLU A 600 -15.95 -10.99 17.19
CA GLU A 600 -15.91 -12.25 16.43
C GLU A 600 -15.33 -12.06 15.02
N ALA A 601 -15.54 -10.90 14.37
CA ALA A 601 -14.95 -10.59 13.05
C ALA A 601 -13.44 -10.29 13.11
N GLU A 602 -12.95 -9.58 14.14
CA GLU A 602 -11.50 -9.42 14.38
C GLU A 602 -10.85 -10.76 14.80
N SER A 603 -11.55 -11.59 15.58
CA SER A 603 -11.09 -12.93 15.94
C SER A 603 -11.12 -13.91 14.76
N GLU A 604 -12.08 -13.81 13.84
CA GLU A 604 -12.10 -14.59 12.58
C GLU A 604 -10.98 -14.15 11.65
N ALA A 605 -10.69 -12.85 11.55
CA ALA A 605 -9.57 -12.35 10.75
C ALA A 605 -8.22 -12.85 11.30
N ALA A 606 -8.02 -12.83 12.61
CA ALA A 606 -6.82 -13.36 13.26
C ALA A 606 -6.73 -14.90 13.19
N ALA A 607 -7.85 -15.63 13.30
CA ALA A 607 -7.87 -17.10 13.17
C ALA A 607 -7.63 -17.57 11.72
N VAL A 608 -8.04 -16.77 10.72
CA VAL A 608 -7.68 -17.01 9.32
C VAL A 608 -6.17 -16.84 9.13
N GLU A 609 -5.55 -15.84 9.77
CA GLU A 609 -4.10 -15.61 9.76
C GLU A 609 -3.32 -16.78 10.39
N GLU A 610 -3.76 -17.29 11.54
CA GLU A 610 -3.12 -18.41 12.24
C GLU A 610 -3.27 -19.75 11.47
N SER A 611 -4.41 -19.96 10.80
CA SER A 611 -4.63 -21.15 9.94
C SER A 611 -3.77 -21.16 8.66
N VAL A 612 -3.35 -19.98 8.18
CA VAL A 612 -2.47 -19.85 7.01
C VAL A 612 -1.03 -20.19 7.39
N VAL A 613 -0.60 -19.86 8.61
CA VAL A 613 0.73 -20.20 9.13
C VAL A 613 0.88 -21.72 9.39
N GLU A 614 -0.13 -22.40 9.96
CA GLU A 614 -0.09 -23.86 10.15
C GLU A 614 -0.05 -24.66 8.82
N VAL A 615 -0.65 -24.13 7.76
CA VAL A 615 -0.60 -24.76 6.43
C VAL A 615 0.79 -24.66 5.81
N GLU A 616 1.55 -23.58 6.06
CA GLU A 616 2.94 -23.45 5.59
C GLU A 616 3.90 -24.40 6.32
N GLU A 617 3.77 -24.59 7.64
CA GLU A 617 4.62 -25.55 8.38
C GLU A 617 4.37 -27.01 7.94
N SER A 618 3.12 -27.37 7.61
CA SER A 618 2.78 -28.72 7.14
C SER A 618 3.31 -29.08 5.73
N VAL A 619 3.69 -28.08 4.93
CA VAL A 619 4.18 -28.27 3.55
C VAL A 619 5.72 -28.37 3.49
N VAL A 620 6.42 -27.99 4.56
CA VAL A 620 7.90 -28.04 4.63
C VAL A 620 8.42 -29.41 5.11
N GLU A 621 7.60 -30.26 5.76
CA GLU A 621 7.98 -31.64 6.09
C GLU A 621 7.58 -32.65 5.00
N ALA A 622 8.30 -32.64 3.87
CA ALA A 622 8.34 -33.79 2.97
C ALA A 622 9.52 -34.71 3.37
N PRO A 623 9.32 -36.04 3.49
CA PRO A 623 10.36 -36.92 4.00
C PRO A 623 11.50 -37.08 3.00
N GLU A 624 12.74 -36.84 3.44
CA GLU A 624 13.93 -37.30 2.74
C GLU A 624 13.90 -38.84 2.65
N SER A 625 13.67 -39.38 1.45
CA SER A 625 13.78 -40.82 1.19
C SER A 625 15.03 -41.12 0.35
N ASN A 626 15.86 -42.04 0.88
CA ASN A 626 16.91 -42.80 0.17
C ASN A 626 16.43 -43.42 -1.15
#